data_AF-A0A949IQY0-F1
#
_entry.id   AF-A0A949IQY0-F1
#
_cell.length_a   1.000
_cell.length_b   1.000
_cell.length_c   1.000
_cell.angle_alpha   90.00
_cell.angle_beta   90.00
_cell.angle_gamma   90.00
#
_symmetry.space_group_name_H-M   'P 1'
#
loop_
_entity.id
_entity.type
_entity.pdbx_description
1 polymer ?
#
loop_
_entity_poly.entity_id
_entity_poly.type
_entity_poly.pdbx_seq_one_letter_code
_entity_poly.pdbx_strand_id
1 'polypeptide(L)'
;MRFFGLIDEPISVDKVAGWLQKAMIDCEIESEEGEGEDNFPGCWSTLTLFLDDGEPVIEIEKYGFEEENFTAAIQDTVRLLLDDKKPVKPASAVKWLCQFMSKVKVLYEFRPMPAVKTEAGWELFNEVWTNMRDILRGIVHLEDEGFTNEQGAQITWEYPDADDVDASAGSDAALHGTIAQAAGDAMTEEKLKVAVLDQNGQDWIEYMINLANQEQRLLFMAGKAPDKLL
;
A
#
# COMPACT_ATOMS: atom_id res chain seq x y z
N MET A 1 -2.33 -4.70 3.36
CA MET A 1 -1.52 -3.66 2.68
C MET A 1 -0.28 -3.38 3.50
N ARG A 2 0.91 -3.30 2.89
CA ARG A 2 2.15 -2.90 3.58
C ARG A 2 2.61 -1.54 3.10
N PHE A 3 3.06 -0.70 4.03
CA PHE A 3 3.67 0.59 3.71
C PHE A 3 5.11 0.65 4.24
N PHE A 4 6.04 1.03 3.37
CA PHE A 4 7.45 1.11 3.68
C PHE A 4 7.87 2.59 3.70
N GLY A 5 7.95 3.17 4.90
CA GLY A 5 8.24 4.59 5.12
C GLY A 5 9.74 4.88 5.16
N LEU A 6 10.14 6.01 4.58
CA LEU A 6 11.51 6.53 4.62
C LEU A 6 11.77 7.43 5.83
N ILE A 7 10.71 7.93 6.45
CA ILE A 7 10.75 8.79 7.63
C ILE A 7 10.02 8.06 8.76
N ASP A 8 10.71 7.85 9.87
CA ASP A 8 10.11 7.36 11.12
C ASP A 8 9.76 8.57 12.00
N GLU A 9 8.78 9.36 11.55
CA GLU A 9 8.23 10.44 12.36
C GLU A 9 7.22 9.86 13.35
N PRO A 10 7.32 10.16 14.65
CA PRO A 10 6.36 9.64 15.61
C PRO A 10 4.94 10.16 15.35
N ILE A 11 3.99 9.22 15.24
CA ILE A 11 2.56 9.49 15.07
C ILE A 11 1.87 9.03 16.34
N SER A 12 1.52 9.95 17.25
CA SER A 12 0.77 9.61 18.45
C SER A 12 -0.71 9.35 18.16
N VAL A 13 -1.39 8.63 19.05
CA VAL A 13 -2.85 8.45 19.01
C VAL A 13 -3.56 9.80 18.99
N ASP A 14 -3.11 10.77 19.80
CA ASP A 14 -3.65 12.14 19.79
C ASP A 14 -3.52 12.83 18.42
N LYS A 15 -2.44 12.56 17.67
CA LYS A 15 -2.24 13.12 16.33
C LYS A 15 -3.26 12.53 15.36
N VAL A 16 -3.51 11.22 15.44
CA VAL A 16 -4.54 10.52 14.65
C VAL A 16 -5.94 11.04 15.00
N ALA A 17 -6.26 11.14 16.28
CA ALA A 17 -7.52 11.71 16.76
C ALA A 17 -7.71 13.16 16.28
N GLY A 18 -6.64 13.95 16.24
CA GLY A 18 -6.68 15.32 15.71
C GLY A 18 -7.01 15.40 14.22
N TRP A 19 -6.56 14.44 13.40
CA TRP A 19 -6.95 14.35 11.98
C TRP A 19 -8.43 14.06 11.84
N LEU A 20 -8.91 13.03 12.55
CA LEU A 20 -10.30 12.58 12.52
C LEU A 20 -11.25 13.67 13.02
N GLN A 21 -10.90 14.35 14.13
CA GLN A 21 -11.66 15.49 14.64
C GLN A 21 -11.75 16.64 13.63
N LYS A 22 -10.65 16.94 12.93
CA LYS A 22 -10.61 18.01 11.92
C LYS A 22 -11.47 17.65 10.69
N ALA A 23 -11.53 16.37 10.34
CA ALA A 23 -12.39 15.85 9.30
C ALA A 23 -13.86 15.68 9.74
N MET A 24 -14.17 15.87 11.03
CA MET A 24 -15.49 15.63 11.63
C MET A 24 -15.95 14.16 11.50
N ILE A 25 -15.02 13.23 11.62
CA ILE A 25 -15.27 11.79 11.61
C ILE A 25 -15.36 11.31 13.06
N ASP A 26 -16.53 10.79 13.43
CA ASP A 26 -16.76 10.19 14.75
C ASP A 26 -16.28 8.73 14.75
N CYS A 27 -15.45 8.36 15.72
CA CYS A 27 -14.84 7.04 15.81
C CYS A 27 -14.25 6.77 17.19
N GLU A 28 -13.89 5.50 17.43
CA GLU A 28 -13.06 5.09 18.55
C GLU A 28 -11.68 4.63 18.07
N ILE A 29 -10.65 4.88 18.88
CA ILE A 29 -9.28 4.45 18.63
C ILE A 29 -8.83 3.63 19.82
N GLU A 30 -8.45 2.38 19.58
CA GLU A 30 -7.74 1.56 20.56
C GLU A 30 -6.28 1.42 20.14
N SER A 31 -5.37 1.39 21.11
CA SER A 31 -3.94 1.22 20.86
C SER A 31 -3.31 0.29 21.88
N GLU A 32 -2.40 -0.55 21.40
CA GLU A 32 -1.52 -1.34 22.25
C GLU A 32 -0.15 -0.67 22.33
N GLU A 33 0.41 -0.59 23.54
CA GLU A 33 1.73 -0.02 23.77
C GLU A 33 2.82 -0.98 23.26
N GLY A 34 3.80 -0.44 22.55
CA GLY A 34 4.99 -1.18 22.15
C GLY A 34 5.97 -1.36 23.31
N GLU A 35 6.94 -2.27 23.14
CA GLU A 35 7.99 -2.47 24.14
C GLU A 35 8.93 -1.25 24.19
N GLY A 36 8.81 -0.40 25.22
CA GLY A 36 9.59 0.84 25.33
C GLY A 36 9.27 1.67 26.57
N GLU A 37 9.88 2.86 26.72
CA GLU A 37 9.58 3.78 27.82
C GLU A 37 8.13 4.31 27.70
N ASP A 38 7.25 3.84 28.59
CA ASP A 38 5.88 4.31 28.77
C ASP A 38 5.84 5.86 28.75
N ASN A 39 5.11 6.45 27.79
CA ASN A 39 4.88 7.89 27.52
C ASN A 39 5.65 8.58 26.37
N PHE A 40 6.42 7.91 25.52
CA PHE A 40 6.91 8.59 24.31
C PHE A 40 5.83 8.65 23.21
N PRO A 41 5.52 9.82 22.61
CA PRO A 41 4.51 9.93 21.56
C PRO A 41 4.81 8.98 20.40
N GLY A 42 3.82 8.19 19.97
CA GLY A 42 3.96 7.28 18.82
C GLY A 42 4.65 5.95 19.10
N CYS A 43 4.73 5.54 20.38
CA CYS A 43 5.23 4.23 20.82
C CYS A 43 4.17 3.12 20.88
N TRP A 44 3.08 3.23 20.12
CA TRP A 44 2.15 2.10 19.97
C TRP A 44 2.74 1.08 18.99
N SER A 45 2.48 -0.19 19.24
CA SER A 45 2.77 -1.31 18.32
C SER A 45 1.58 -1.60 17.41
N THR A 46 0.37 -1.48 17.95
CA THR A 46 -0.90 -1.71 17.25
C THR A 46 -1.85 -0.54 17.46
N LEU A 47 -2.59 -0.18 16.42
CA LEU A 47 -3.67 0.79 16.47
C LEU A 47 -4.87 0.23 15.71
N THR A 48 -6.03 0.18 16.37
CA THR A 48 -7.29 -0.26 15.76
C THR A 48 -8.29 0.88 15.76
N LEU A 49 -8.88 1.14 14.58
CA LEU A 49 -9.92 2.14 14.42
C LEU A 49 -11.29 1.47 14.34
N PHE A 50 -12.28 2.06 15.01
CA PHE A 50 -13.65 1.58 15.06
C PHE A 50 -14.62 2.68 14.64
N LEU A 51 -15.74 2.27 14.03
CA LEU A 51 -16.90 3.13 13.86
C LEU A 51 -17.56 3.41 15.23
N ASP A 52 -18.48 4.37 15.26
CA ASP A 52 -19.24 4.77 16.46
C ASP A 52 -20.16 3.67 17.01
N ASP A 53 -20.52 2.69 16.19
CA ASP A 53 -21.26 1.49 16.58
C ASP A 53 -20.36 0.38 17.15
N GLY A 54 -19.04 0.59 17.18
CA GLY A 54 -18.04 -0.35 17.68
C GLY A 54 -17.58 -1.38 16.65
N GLU A 55 -17.94 -1.26 15.36
CA GLU A 55 -17.41 -2.13 14.32
C GLU A 55 -15.95 -1.77 13.96
N PRO A 56 -15.01 -2.74 13.98
CA PRO A 56 -13.62 -2.48 13.64
C PRO A 56 -13.47 -2.25 12.13
N VAL A 57 -12.69 -1.24 11.76
CA VAL A 57 -12.47 -0.81 10.37
C VAL A 57 -11.10 -1.25 9.86
N ILE A 58 -10.05 -0.98 10.62
CA ILE A 58 -8.67 -1.26 10.22
C ILE A 58 -7.84 -1.50 11.48
N GLU A 59 -6.99 -2.51 11.43
CA GLU A 59 -5.90 -2.70 12.38
C GLU A 59 -4.59 -2.29 11.68
N ILE A 60 -3.77 -1.53 12.38
CA ILE A 60 -2.50 -1.00 11.90
C ILE A 60 -1.41 -1.48 12.86
N GLU A 61 -0.50 -2.31 12.37
CA GLU A 61 0.70 -2.67 13.10
C GLU A 61 1.87 -1.82 12.63
N LYS A 62 2.71 -1.40 13.57
CA LYS A 62 3.92 -0.62 13.33
C LYS A 62 5.14 -1.48 13.69
N TYR A 63 6.14 -1.45 12.81
CA TYR A 63 7.45 -2.02 13.03
C TYR A 63 8.51 -0.93 12.87
N GLY A 64 9.18 -0.60 13.97
CA GLY A 64 10.25 0.39 14.02
C GLY A 64 11.58 -0.14 13.48
N PHE A 65 12.45 0.78 13.05
CA PHE A 65 13.80 0.43 12.58
C PHE A 65 14.57 -0.37 13.66
N GLU A 66 15.30 -1.40 13.24
CA GLU A 66 16.09 -2.30 14.11
C GLU A 66 15.29 -3.25 15.02
N GLU A 67 13.96 -3.23 14.98
CA GLU A 67 13.15 -4.29 15.60
C GLU A 67 13.33 -5.63 14.86
N GLU A 68 13.18 -6.74 15.59
CA GLU A 68 13.31 -8.09 15.02
C GLU A 68 12.29 -8.31 13.90
N ASN A 69 11.03 -7.95 14.15
CA ASN A 69 9.95 -8.08 13.19
C ASN A 69 10.14 -7.17 11.96
N PHE A 70 10.66 -5.95 12.15
CA PHE A 70 11.04 -5.08 11.03
C PHE A 70 12.08 -5.73 10.13
N THR A 71 13.15 -6.25 10.74
CA THR A 71 14.25 -6.90 10.01
C THR A 71 13.76 -8.13 9.24
N ALA A 72 12.93 -8.96 9.88
CA ALA A 72 12.31 -10.12 9.25
C ALA A 72 11.43 -9.71 8.06
N ALA A 73 10.54 -8.73 8.24
CA ALA A 73 9.64 -8.26 7.19
C ALA A 73 10.37 -7.68 5.97
N ILE A 74 11.46 -6.92 6.19
CA ILE A 74 12.32 -6.42 5.10
C ILE A 74 13.00 -7.58 4.37
N GLN A 75 13.54 -8.56 5.10
CA GLN A 75 14.19 -9.73 4.48
C GLN A 75 13.21 -10.56 3.65
N ASP A 76 12.00 -10.80 4.16
CA ASP A 76 10.98 -11.55 3.44
C ASP A 76 10.50 -10.79 2.20
N THR A 77 10.38 -9.46 2.27
CA THR A 77 10.09 -8.62 1.11
C THR A 77 11.21 -8.71 0.05
N VAL A 78 12.48 -8.69 0.46
CA VAL A 78 13.60 -8.85 -0.48
C VAL A 78 13.64 -10.24 -1.09
N ARG A 79 13.29 -11.29 -0.33
CA ARG A 79 13.18 -12.66 -0.86
C ARG A 79 12.04 -12.78 -1.87
N LEU A 80 10.88 -12.20 -1.60
CA LEU A 80 9.77 -12.11 -2.57
C LEU A 80 10.25 -11.50 -3.89
N LEU A 81 11.02 -10.41 -3.80
CA LEU A 81 11.52 -9.70 -4.98
C LEU A 81 12.54 -10.49 -5.80
N LEU A 82 13.35 -11.35 -5.17
CA LEU A 82 14.51 -11.99 -5.82
C LEU A 82 14.34 -13.49 -6.09
N ASP A 83 13.62 -14.20 -5.22
CA ASP A 83 13.63 -15.66 -5.12
C ASP A 83 12.25 -16.30 -5.35
N ASP A 84 11.21 -15.51 -5.64
CA ASP A 84 9.88 -16.07 -5.90
C ASP A 84 9.84 -16.90 -7.20
N LYS A 85 9.02 -17.94 -7.21
CA LYS A 85 8.76 -18.77 -8.38
C LYS A 85 8.12 -17.96 -9.52
N LYS A 86 7.29 -16.98 -9.17
CA LYS A 86 6.70 -16.02 -10.09
C LYS A 86 7.45 -14.70 -9.92
N PRO A 87 8.42 -14.40 -10.80
CA PRO A 87 9.26 -13.21 -10.62
C PRO A 87 8.42 -11.94 -10.74
N VAL A 88 8.57 -11.04 -9.78
CA VAL A 88 7.99 -9.70 -9.82
C VAL A 88 8.52 -8.95 -11.05
N LYS A 89 7.64 -8.24 -11.76
CA LYS A 89 7.97 -7.49 -12.97
C LYS A 89 7.63 -6.02 -12.82
N PRO A 90 8.29 -5.10 -13.53
CA PRO A 90 9.47 -5.31 -14.37
C PRO A 90 10.77 -5.43 -13.54
N ALA A 91 11.78 -6.09 -14.12
CA ALA A 91 13.08 -6.30 -13.45
C ALA A 91 13.80 -5.00 -13.06
N SER A 92 13.59 -3.91 -13.81
CA SER A 92 14.14 -2.59 -13.47
C SER A 92 13.55 -2.06 -12.16
N ALA A 93 12.23 -2.18 -11.97
CA ALA A 93 11.57 -1.79 -10.73
C ALA A 93 12.01 -2.69 -9.56
N VAL A 94 12.13 -4.00 -9.76
CA VAL A 94 12.65 -4.92 -8.73
C VAL A 94 14.04 -4.50 -8.26
N LYS A 95 14.96 -4.20 -9.19
CA LYS A 95 16.31 -3.72 -8.85
C LYS A 95 16.27 -2.44 -8.01
N TRP A 96 15.38 -1.50 -8.37
CA TRP A 96 15.18 -0.27 -7.62
C TRP A 96 14.60 -0.53 -6.23
N LEU A 97 13.61 -1.44 -6.13
CA LEU A 97 12.99 -1.84 -4.87
C LEU A 97 14.02 -2.45 -3.90
N CYS A 98 14.90 -3.34 -4.36
CA CYS A 98 15.97 -3.87 -3.50
C CYS A 98 16.86 -2.77 -2.91
N GLN A 99 17.13 -1.70 -3.68
CA GLN A 99 17.87 -0.53 -3.17
C GLN A 99 17.02 0.31 -2.23
N PHE A 100 15.73 0.47 -2.54
CA PHE A 100 14.77 1.19 -1.70
C PHE A 100 14.63 0.54 -0.32
N MET A 101 14.52 -0.79 -0.25
CA MET A 101 14.37 -1.53 1.02
C MET A 101 15.49 -1.22 2.02
N SER A 102 16.72 -0.97 1.55
CA SER A 102 17.84 -0.58 2.42
C SER A 102 17.71 0.81 3.08
N LYS A 103 16.78 1.64 2.58
CA LYS A 103 16.53 3.01 3.06
C LYS A 103 15.32 3.10 3.97
N VAL A 104 14.48 2.06 4.02
CA VAL A 104 13.26 2.05 4.84
C VAL A 104 13.60 2.20 6.31
N LYS A 105 12.80 3.01 7.01
CA LYS A 105 12.95 3.34 8.42
C LYS A 105 11.78 2.90 9.28
N VAL A 106 10.63 2.68 8.69
CA VAL A 106 9.46 2.21 9.41
C VAL A 106 8.60 1.40 8.45
N LEU A 107 7.96 0.35 8.98
CA LEU A 107 7.01 -0.45 8.23
C LEU A 107 5.66 -0.39 8.96
N TYR A 108 4.60 -0.19 8.19
CA TYR A 108 3.24 -0.30 8.70
C TYR A 108 2.50 -1.40 7.93
N GLU A 109 1.87 -2.32 8.66
CA GLU A 109 0.94 -3.30 8.10
C GLU A 109 -0.49 -2.89 8.40
N PHE A 110 -1.26 -2.64 7.34
CA PHE A 110 -2.68 -2.31 7.42
C PHE A 110 -3.48 -3.57 7.10
N ARG A 111 -4.26 -4.02 8.08
CA ARG A 111 -5.17 -5.17 8.01
C ARG A 111 -6.61 -4.68 7.96
N PRO A 112 -7.21 -4.59 6.76
CA PRO A 112 -8.58 -4.11 6.61
C PRO A 112 -9.57 -5.10 7.22
N MET A 113 -10.55 -4.56 7.95
CA MET A 113 -11.66 -5.31 8.52
C MET A 113 -12.91 -5.11 7.65
N PRO A 114 -13.97 -5.94 7.79
CA PRO A 114 -15.15 -5.86 6.92
C PRO A 114 -15.77 -4.47 6.82
N ALA A 115 -15.77 -3.69 7.90
CA ALA A 115 -16.38 -2.35 7.94
C ALA A 115 -15.66 -1.33 7.06
N VAL A 116 -14.40 -1.55 6.64
CA VAL A 116 -13.69 -0.65 5.69
C VAL A 116 -14.39 -0.53 4.34
N LYS A 117 -15.22 -1.52 3.98
CA LYS A 117 -15.99 -1.53 2.73
C LYS A 117 -17.24 -0.65 2.79
N THR A 118 -17.62 -0.17 3.97
CA THR A 118 -18.70 0.81 4.12
C THR A 118 -18.18 2.20 3.76
N GLU A 119 -19.07 3.12 3.41
CA GLU A 119 -18.68 4.52 3.11
C GLU A 119 -18.00 5.18 4.31
N ALA A 120 -18.55 5.00 5.51
CA ALA A 120 -18.00 5.55 6.75
C ALA A 120 -16.63 4.93 7.11
N GLY A 121 -16.51 3.60 7.02
CA GLY A 121 -15.24 2.92 7.27
C GLY A 121 -14.16 3.29 6.25
N TRP A 122 -14.55 3.46 4.99
CA TRP A 122 -13.64 3.95 3.95
C TRP A 122 -13.17 5.37 4.21
N GLU A 123 -14.08 6.29 4.54
CA GLU A 123 -13.77 7.69 4.86
C GLU A 123 -12.79 7.78 6.04
N LEU A 124 -13.08 7.04 7.12
CA LEU A 124 -12.23 6.94 8.30
C LEU A 124 -10.83 6.42 7.97
N PHE A 125 -10.73 5.29 7.24
CA PHE A 125 -9.44 4.73 6.87
C PHE A 125 -8.67 5.70 5.95
N ASN A 126 -9.34 6.28 4.96
CA ASN A 126 -8.72 7.15 3.98
C ASN A 126 -8.16 8.44 4.60
N GLU A 127 -8.84 9.01 5.60
CA GLU A 127 -8.34 10.18 6.33
C GLU A 127 -7.02 9.86 7.05
N VAL A 128 -6.99 8.76 7.81
CA VAL A 128 -5.76 8.35 8.53
C VAL A 128 -4.65 7.99 7.55
N TRP A 129 -4.96 7.19 6.53
CA TRP A 129 -4.02 6.78 5.49
C TRP A 129 -3.38 7.97 4.78
N THR A 130 -4.18 8.95 4.35
CA THR A 130 -3.70 10.13 3.63
C THR A 130 -2.69 10.92 4.48
N ASN A 131 -3.05 11.21 5.74
CA ASN A 131 -2.17 11.96 6.63
C ASN A 131 -0.88 11.18 6.96
N MET A 132 -0.97 9.86 7.21
CA MET A 132 0.20 9.02 7.46
C MET A 132 1.15 9.02 6.26
N ARG A 133 0.62 8.81 5.04
CA ARG A 133 1.41 8.75 3.82
C ARG A 133 2.18 10.05 3.57
N ASP A 134 1.53 11.19 3.78
CA ASP A 134 2.13 12.51 3.56
C ASP A 134 3.31 12.78 4.49
N ILE A 135 3.21 12.31 5.74
CA ILE A 135 4.26 12.47 6.75
C ILE A 135 5.42 11.53 6.49
N LEU A 136 5.12 10.23 6.33
CA LEU A 136 6.12 9.18 6.43
C LEU A 136 6.92 8.98 5.13
N ARG A 137 6.33 9.38 3.98
CA ARG A 137 6.89 9.27 2.63
C ARG A 137 7.42 7.87 2.30
N GLY A 138 6.74 7.14 1.44
CA GLY A 138 7.13 5.76 1.20
C GLY A 138 6.43 5.13 0.02
N ILE A 139 6.60 3.82 -0.09
CA ILE A 139 5.96 2.99 -1.10
C ILE A 139 4.93 2.07 -0.44
N VAL A 140 3.95 1.64 -1.23
CA VAL A 140 2.94 0.67 -0.81
C VAL A 140 3.21 -0.64 -1.53
N HIS A 141 3.01 -1.76 -0.83
CA HIS A 141 2.83 -3.07 -1.45
C HIS A 141 1.43 -3.60 -1.14
N LEU A 142 0.73 -3.98 -2.20
CA LEU A 142 -0.51 -4.73 -2.15
C LEU A 142 -0.23 -6.12 -2.70
N GLU A 143 -0.51 -7.14 -1.89
CA GLU A 143 -0.41 -8.53 -2.31
C GLU A 143 -1.31 -8.76 -3.53
N ASP A 144 -0.83 -9.56 -4.48
CA ASP A 144 -1.49 -9.84 -5.76
C ASP A 144 -1.75 -8.62 -6.66
N GLU A 145 -1.15 -7.46 -6.39
CA GLU A 145 -1.22 -6.28 -7.28
C GLU A 145 0.18 -5.74 -7.58
N GLY A 146 0.94 -5.51 -6.50
CA GLY A 146 2.34 -5.12 -6.52
C GLY A 146 2.64 -3.83 -5.77
N PHE A 147 3.73 -3.18 -6.14
CA PHE A 147 4.25 -2.00 -5.48
C PHE A 147 3.80 -0.72 -6.19
N THR A 148 3.52 0.32 -5.42
CA THR A 148 3.35 1.70 -5.90
C THR A 148 4.46 2.60 -5.39
N ASN A 149 4.95 3.52 -6.23
CA ASN A 149 5.96 4.50 -5.83
C ASN A 149 5.37 5.59 -4.90
N GLU A 150 6.23 6.49 -4.42
CA GLU A 150 5.82 7.59 -3.54
C GLU A 150 4.73 8.49 -4.16
N GLN A 151 4.67 8.57 -5.50
CA GLN A 151 3.69 9.35 -6.26
C GLN A 151 2.38 8.58 -6.51
N GLY A 152 2.25 7.34 -6.01
CA GLY A 152 1.08 6.49 -6.15
C GLY A 152 0.93 5.87 -7.54
N ALA A 153 1.98 5.85 -8.35
CA ALA A 153 1.99 5.11 -9.60
C ALA A 153 2.41 3.66 -9.36
N GLN A 154 1.70 2.71 -9.96
CA GLN A 154 2.07 1.30 -9.92
C GLN A 154 3.42 1.08 -10.62
N ILE A 155 4.37 0.44 -9.95
CA ILE A 155 5.73 0.19 -10.45
C ILE A 155 6.05 -1.29 -10.61
N THR A 156 5.27 -2.20 -10.04
CA THR A 156 5.36 -3.64 -10.36
C THR A 156 4.02 -4.23 -10.79
N TRP A 157 4.04 -5.46 -11.30
CA TRP A 157 2.85 -6.18 -11.72
C TRP A 157 2.85 -7.57 -11.08
N GLU A 158 1.96 -7.76 -10.11
CA GLU A 158 1.77 -9.03 -9.40
C GLU A 158 0.35 -9.59 -9.56
N TYR A 159 -0.50 -8.95 -10.38
CA TYR A 159 -1.83 -9.46 -10.69
C TYR A 159 -1.77 -10.89 -11.23
N PRO A 160 -2.65 -11.79 -10.75
CA PRO A 160 -2.68 -13.17 -11.21
C PRO A 160 -2.95 -13.24 -12.72
N ASP A 161 -2.30 -14.18 -13.40
CA ASP A 161 -2.62 -14.43 -14.80
C ASP A 161 -4.07 -14.97 -14.89
N ALA A 162 -4.76 -14.68 -15.99
CA ALA A 162 -6.13 -15.14 -16.20
C ALA A 162 -6.27 -16.69 -16.12
N ASP A 163 -5.18 -17.40 -16.37
CA ASP A 163 -5.09 -18.86 -16.30
C ASP A 163 -4.82 -19.40 -14.88
N ASP A 164 -4.47 -18.53 -13.92
CA ASP A 164 -4.22 -18.88 -12.52
C ASP A 164 -5.48 -18.83 -11.64
N VAL A 165 -6.62 -18.37 -12.18
CA VAL A 165 -7.88 -18.26 -11.43
C VAL A 165 -8.56 -19.63 -11.40
N ASP A 166 -8.24 -20.42 -10.39
CA ASP A 166 -8.91 -21.71 -10.15
C ASP A 166 -10.39 -21.47 -9.82
N ALA A 167 -11.30 -22.12 -10.55
CA ALA A 167 -12.75 -21.90 -10.53
C ALA A 167 -13.46 -22.37 -9.23
N SER A 168 -12.71 -22.49 -8.14
CA SER A 168 -13.20 -22.98 -6.84
C SER A 168 -13.05 -21.99 -5.68
N ALA A 169 -12.45 -20.82 -5.91
CA ALA A 169 -12.47 -19.76 -4.92
C ALA A 169 -13.60 -18.78 -5.26
N GLY A 170 -14.65 -18.77 -4.43
CA GLY A 170 -15.41 -17.55 -4.19
C GLY A 170 -14.49 -16.58 -3.48
N SER A 171 -13.51 -16.05 -4.22
CA SER A 171 -12.43 -15.24 -3.66
C SER A 171 -12.93 -13.83 -3.42
N ASP A 172 -12.39 -13.27 -2.35
CA ASP A 172 -12.48 -11.91 -1.84
C ASP A 172 -12.01 -10.83 -2.85
N ALA A 173 -12.32 -10.98 -4.14
CA ALA A 173 -12.24 -9.96 -5.20
C ALA A 173 -12.89 -8.62 -4.79
N ALA A 174 -13.72 -8.62 -3.74
CA ALA A 174 -14.37 -7.47 -3.14
C ALA A 174 -13.45 -6.56 -2.29
N LEU A 175 -12.16 -6.84 -2.14
CA LEU A 175 -11.20 -5.86 -1.61
C LEU A 175 -10.37 -5.17 -2.72
N HIS A 176 -10.28 -5.81 -3.90
CA HIS A 176 -9.36 -5.52 -5.01
C HIS A 176 -9.73 -4.29 -5.86
N GLY A 177 -10.67 -3.49 -5.39
CA GLY A 177 -10.90 -2.16 -5.90
C GLY A 177 -11.12 -1.12 -4.82
N THR A 178 -11.21 -1.45 -3.54
CA THR A 178 -11.85 -0.53 -2.57
C THR A 178 -11.04 0.73 -2.23
N ILE A 179 -9.76 0.82 -2.59
CA ILE A 179 -9.00 2.10 -2.55
C ILE A 179 -9.24 2.98 -3.79
N ALA A 180 -9.62 2.39 -4.93
CA ALA A 180 -9.88 3.09 -6.19
C ALA A 180 -11.38 3.12 -6.62
N GLN A 181 -12.24 2.29 -6.02
CA GLN A 181 -13.55 1.89 -6.52
C GLN A 181 -14.70 2.35 -5.62
N ALA A 182 -14.41 3.08 -4.54
CA ALA A 182 -15.40 3.86 -3.79
C ALA A 182 -15.86 5.13 -4.53
N ALA A 183 -15.27 5.45 -5.70
CA ALA A 183 -15.77 6.47 -6.62
C ALA A 183 -16.74 5.82 -7.62
N GLY A 184 -18.04 6.11 -7.47
CA GLY A 184 -19.15 5.41 -8.11
C GLY A 184 -19.17 5.28 -9.65
N ASP A 185 -19.90 4.24 -10.07
CA ASP A 185 -20.59 4.00 -11.36
C ASP A 185 -19.98 4.54 -12.66
N ALA A 186 -19.30 3.65 -13.39
CA ALA A 186 -19.62 3.27 -14.77
C ALA A 186 -18.71 2.11 -15.21
N MET A 187 -19.20 1.19 -16.04
CA MET A 187 -18.34 0.31 -16.84
C MET A 187 -17.53 1.17 -17.83
N THR A 188 -16.42 1.74 -17.35
CA THR A 188 -15.52 2.62 -18.09
C THR A 188 -14.12 2.04 -18.06
N GLU A 189 -13.39 2.15 -19.17
CA GLU A 189 -11.98 1.78 -19.32
C GLU A 189 -11.20 1.95 -18.01
N GLU A 190 -10.90 0.84 -17.34
CA GLU A 190 -10.19 0.88 -16.06
C GLU A 190 -8.76 1.33 -16.36
N LYS A 191 -8.48 2.60 -16.07
CA LYS A 191 -7.18 3.22 -16.32
C LYS A 191 -6.37 3.20 -15.05
N LEU A 192 -5.17 2.63 -15.13
CA LEU A 192 -4.22 2.58 -14.03
C LEU A 192 -3.05 3.51 -14.31
N LYS A 193 -2.69 4.33 -13.31
CA LYS A 193 -1.46 5.13 -13.35
C LYS A 193 -0.28 4.20 -13.04
N VAL A 194 0.63 4.07 -13.98
CA VAL A 194 1.84 3.25 -13.86
C VAL A 194 3.10 4.10 -14.04
N ALA A 195 4.24 3.59 -13.60
CA ALA A 195 5.54 4.19 -13.87
C ALA A 195 6.61 3.13 -14.15
N VAL A 196 7.45 3.42 -15.14
CA VAL A 196 8.66 2.62 -15.40
C VAL A 196 9.88 3.50 -15.24
N LEU A 197 11.02 2.92 -14.89
CA LEU A 197 12.26 3.66 -14.87
C LEU A 197 12.71 4.01 -16.29
N ASP A 198 13.32 5.19 -16.43
CA ASP A 198 14.00 5.60 -17.66
C ASP A 198 15.18 4.66 -18.01
N GLN A 199 15.75 4.84 -19.19
CA GLN A 199 16.88 4.05 -19.68
C GLN A 199 18.12 4.10 -18.78
N ASN A 200 18.26 5.13 -17.93
CA ASN A 200 19.34 5.26 -16.97
C ASN A 200 19.03 4.62 -15.61
N GLY A 201 17.77 4.23 -15.37
CA GLY A 201 17.32 3.70 -14.09
C GLY A 201 17.21 4.76 -12.99
N GLN A 202 17.08 6.04 -13.36
CA GLN A 202 17.14 7.17 -12.43
C GLN A 202 15.78 7.81 -12.19
N ASP A 203 15.00 8.02 -13.25
CA ASP A 203 13.76 8.78 -13.19
C ASP A 203 12.55 7.91 -13.54
N TRP A 204 11.44 8.14 -12.83
CA TRP A 204 10.15 7.51 -13.14
C TRP A 204 9.48 8.20 -14.32
N ILE A 205 9.13 7.41 -15.34
CA ILE A 205 8.29 7.83 -16.47
C ILE A 205 6.87 7.35 -16.18
N GLU A 206 6.01 8.28 -15.78
CA GLU A 206 4.61 8.00 -15.46
C GLU A 206 3.73 8.05 -16.71
N TYR A 207 2.76 7.14 -16.80
CA TYR A 207 1.75 7.11 -17.86
C TYR A 207 0.50 6.33 -17.41
N MET A 208 -0.59 6.46 -18.16
CA MET A 208 -1.81 5.68 -17.93
C MET A 208 -1.82 4.45 -18.83
N ILE A 209 -2.17 3.29 -18.28
CA ILE A 209 -2.53 2.11 -19.07
C ILE A 209 -4.02 1.82 -18.92
N ASN A 210 -4.62 1.27 -19.97
CA ASN A 210 -5.94 0.65 -19.92
C ASN A 210 -5.73 -0.82 -19.51
N LEU A 211 -6.29 -1.22 -18.37
CA LEU A 211 -6.15 -2.58 -17.85
C LEU A 211 -6.79 -3.63 -18.75
N ALA A 212 -7.72 -3.27 -19.64
CA ALA A 212 -8.23 -4.18 -20.66
C ALA A 212 -7.24 -4.39 -21.83
N ASN A 213 -6.28 -3.48 -22.04
CA ASN A 213 -5.31 -3.56 -23.13
C ASN A 213 -4.09 -4.42 -22.76
N GLN A 214 -4.06 -5.66 -23.28
CA GLN A 214 -2.99 -6.61 -23.02
C GLN A 214 -1.60 -6.14 -23.47
N GLU A 215 -1.51 -5.42 -24.59
CA GLU A 215 -0.23 -4.92 -25.11
C GLU A 215 0.38 -3.89 -24.15
N GLN A 216 -0.44 -3.00 -23.59
CA GLN A 216 0.02 -2.02 -22.61
C GLN A 216 0.50 -2.69 -21.32
N ARG A 217 -0.20 -3.73 -20.84
CA ARG A 217 0.26 -4.52 -19.67
C ARG A 217 1.59 -5.22 -19.94
N LEU A 218 1.75 -5.81 -21.14
CA LEU A 218 3.00 -6.48 -21.55
C LEU A 218 4.17 -5.49 -21.67
N LEU A 219 3.93 -4.28 -22.18
CA LEU A 219 4.94 -3.22 -22.22
C LEU A 219 5.37 -2.79 -20.81
N PHE A 220 4.41 -2.58 -19.91
CA PHE A 220 4.69 -2.24 -18.51
C PHE A 220 5.50 -3.34 -17.81
N MET A 221 5.07 -4.61 -17.94
CA MET A 221 5.79 -5.77 -17.40
C MET A 221 7.21 -5.94 -17.99
N ALA A 222 7.42 -5.45 -19.21
CA ALA A 222 8.75 -5.40 -19.84
C ALA A 222 9.58 -4.17 -19.43
N GLY A 223 9.04 -3.28 -18.59
CA GLY A 223 9.71 -2.06 -18.13
C GLY A 223 9.80 -0.98 -19.19
N LYS A 224 8.85 -0.93 -20.13
CA LYS A 224 8.84 0.00 -21.26
C LYS A 224 7.64 0.94 -21.19
N ALA A 225 7.88 2.22 -21.43
CA ALA A 225 6.82 3.19 -21.67
C ALA A 225 6.42 3.17 -23.16
N PRO A 226 5.17 3.52 -23.51
CA PRO A 226 4.77 3.66 -24.90
C PRO A 226 5.51 4.82 -25.59
N ASP A 227 5.86 4.64 -26.87
CA ASP A 227 6.59 5.65 -27.67
C ASP A 227 5.84 7.00 -27.81
N LYS A 228 4.52 6.98 -27.61
CA LYS A 228 3.68 8.17 -27.48
C LYS A 228 2.95 8.08 -26.14
N LEU A 229 3.33 8.95 -25.20
CA LEU A 229 2.54 9.22 -24.01
C LEU A 229 1.21 9.84 -24.49
N LEU A 230 0.10 9.12 -24.28
CA LEU A 230 -1.25 9.57 -24.63
C LEU A 230 -1.69 10.74 -23.76
#